data_AF-A0A6G4X4T4-F1
#
_entry.id   AF-A0A6G4X4T4-F1
#
_cell.length_a   1.000
_cell.length_b   1.000
_cell.length_c   1.000
_cell.angle_alpha   90.00
_cell.angle_beta   90.00
_cell.angle_gamma   90.00
#
_symmetry.space_group_name_H-M   'P 1'
#
loop_
_entity.id
_entity.type
_entity.pdbx_description
1 polymer ?
#
loop_
_entity_poly.entity_id
_entity_poly.type
_entity_poly.pdbx_seq_one_letter_code
_entity_poly.pdbx_strand_id
1 'polypeptide(L)'
;MTDRFTLAHRLSPDHFTTRLHADVRDGLTAAPKTLPPKWLYDTRGSELFEDITRLTEYYPTRAEDEVLDRHAADIARLTGADTLVELGSGSSAKTRRLLDALTAHGTLRRYAPVDVSPAALLAAGEALCRDRPGLRVAATVADFEAELVLPEPSGGPRLVAFLGSTIGNLPPARRSAFFSALRAALGGGDALLLGADLVKDPAVLLRAYDDPHGVTAEFNRNVLHMLNRELHADFAPGSFAHRAVWDAEAEQIEMRLRARTAQTVKLPPLDLSVDFADGEELRTETSAKFRRAGLTAELAHRGFGVRAWWTDERERFAVLLAVPD
;
A
#
# COMPACT_ATOMS: atom_id res chain seq x y z
N MET A 1 6.01 -26.48 8.58
CA MET A 1 6.65 -25.15 8.74
C MET A 1 8.10 -25.36 9.12
N THR A 2 9.05 -24.84 8.35
CA THR A 2 10.48 -24.87 8.72
C THR A 2 10.70 -24.03 9.98
N ASP A 3 11.65 -24.39 10.86
CA ASP A 3 12.04 -23.63 12.07
C ASP A 3 12.50 -22.17 11.80
N ARG A 4 12.51 -21.74 10.54
CA ARG A 4 12.91 -20.42 10.05
C ARG A 4 11.73 -19.53 9.64
N PHE A 5 10.50 -20.06 9.60
CA PHE A 5 9.31 -19.30 9.25
C PHE A 5 8.33 -19.24 10.43
N THR A 6 7.92 -18.04 10.80
CA THR A 6 6.87 -17.80 11.80
C THR A 6 5.83 -16.84 11.24
N LEU A 7 4.55 -17.08 11.56
CA LEU A 7 3.44 -16.18 11.26
C LEU A 7 2.75 -15.78 12.56
N ALA A 8 2.81 -14.50 12.92
CA ALA A 8 2.11 -13.95 14.07
C ALA A 8 0.81 -13.27 13.63
N HIS A 9 -0.29 -13.55 14.32
CA HIS A 9 -1.57 -12.86 14.09
C HIS A 9 -1.77 -11.79 15.16
N ARG A 10 -1.88 -10.52 14.75
CA ARG A 10 -2.13 -9.38 15.65
C ARG A 10 -3.55 -8.80 15.53
N LEU A 11 -4.30 -9.26 14.55
CA LEU A 11 -5.70 -8.89 14.36
C LEU A 11 -6.60 -9.86 15.13
N SER A 12 -7.64 -9.34 15.78
CA SER A 12 -8.69 -10.18 16.35
C SER A 12 -9.44 -10.91 15.22
N PRO A 13 -10.04 -12.09 15.48
CA PRO A 13 -10.80 -12.83 14.46
C PRO A 13 -11.89 -11.98 13.77
N ASP A 14 -12.55 -11.11 14.54
CA ASP A 14 -13.62 -10.24 14.06
C ASP A 14 -13.13 -8.84 13.64
N HIS A 15 -11.81 -8.61 13.60
CA HIS A 15 -11.23 -7.30 13.29
C HIS A 15 -11.74 -6.78 11.95
N PHE A 16 -11.64 -7.61 10.90
CA PHE A 16 -12.04 -7.23 9.55
C PHE A 16 -13.54 -6.96 9.47
N THR A 17 -14.38 -7.82 10.04
CA THR A 17 -15.84 -7.61 10.05
C THR A 17 -16.20 -6.32 10.78
N THR A 18 -15.65 -6.12 11.99
CA THR A 18 -15.94 -4.92 12.80
C THR A 18 -15.49 -3.65 12.09
N ARG A 19 -14.28 -3.68 11.51
CA ARG A 19 -13.71 -2.53 10.80
C ARG A 19 -14.46 -2.25 9.50
N LEU A 20 -14.81 -3.28 8.74
CA LEU A 20 -15.61 -3.18 7.52
C LEU A 20 -16.97 -2.53 7.82
N HIS A 21 -17.65 -3.01 8.86
CA HIS A 21 -18.96 -2.48 9.25
C HIS A 21 -18.88 -0.99 9.59
N ALA A 22 -17.86 -0.59 10.37
CA ALA A 22 -17.65 0.81 10.73
C ALA A 22 -17.31 1.66 9.51
N ASP A 23 -16.31 1.25 8.72
CA ASP A 23 -15.84 1.99 7.54
C ASP A 23 -16.95 2.16 6.48
N VAL A 24 -17.77 1.12 6.27
CA VAL A 24 -18.90 1.16 5.32
C VAL A 24 -20.03 2.05 5.83
N ARG A 25 -20.38 1.96 7.13
CA ARG A 25 -21.41 2.83 7.70
C ARG A 25 -20.98 4.29 7.63
N ASP A 26 -19.79 4.62 8.10
CA ASP A 26 -19.27 5.99 8.13
C ASP A 26 -19.10 6.53 6.70
N GLY A 27 -18.55 5.70 5.81
CA GLY A 27 -18.24 6.07 4.44
C GLY A 27 -19.46 6.27 3.53
N LEU A 28 -20.44 5.37 3.60
CA LEU A 28 -21.64 5.43 2.74
C LEU A 28 -22.70 6.43 3.23
N THR A 29 -22.63 6.86 4.50
CA THR A 29 -23.53 7.89 5.05
C THR A 29 -22.92 9.29 5.03
N ALA A 30 -21.64 9.44 4.70
CA ALA A 30 -20.99 10.72 4.53
C ALA A 30 -21.42 11.46 3.25
N ALA A 31 -21.23 12.78 3.24
CA ALA A 31 -21.35 13.63 2.06
C ALA A 31 -20.05 14.44 1.88
N PRO A 32 -19.19 14.10 0.91
CA PRO A 32 -19.34 13.04 -0.11
C PRO A 32 -19.16 11.62 0.44
N LYS A 33 -19.75 10.63 -0.24
CA LYS A 33 -19.60 9.21 0.08
C LYS A 33 -18.19 8.72 -0.21
N THR A 34 -17.62 7.91 0.68
CA THR A 34 -16.27 7.35 0.54
C THR A 34 -16.18 5.90 0.99
N LEU A 35 -15.18 5.16 0.51
CA LEU A 35 -14.75 3.87 1.07
C LEU A 35 -13.22 3.85 1.19
N PRO A 36 -12.66 3.30 2.27
CA PRO A 36 -11.22 3.10 2.38
C PRO A 36 -10.67 2.14 1.32
N PRO A 37 -9.51 2.44 0.69
CA PRO A 37 -8.97 1.63 -0.40
C PRO A 37 -8.50 0.25 0.02
N LYS A 38 -8.25 0.00 1.31
CA LYS A 38 -7.88 -1.34 1.81
C LYS A 38 -8.93 -2.41 1.47
N TRP A 39 -10.19 -2.00 1.30
CA TRP A 39 -11.29 -2.89 0.90
C TRP A 39 -11.29 -3.26 -0.58
N LEU A 40 -10.40 -2.67 -1.39
CA LEU A 40 -10.15 -3.09 -2.77
C LEU A 40 -9.34 -4.39 -2.86
N TYR A 41 -8.70 -4.84 -1.77
CA TYR A 41 -7.70 -5.90 -1.78
C TYR A 41 -8.22 -7.23 -1.17
N ASP A 42 -9.44 -7.64 -1.50
CA ASP A 42 -9.81 -9.05 -1.32
C ASP A 42 -9.02 -9.96 -2.29
N THR A 43 -9.24 -11.27 -2.28
CA THR A 43 -8.49 -12.19 -3.15
C THR A 43 -8.57 -11.77 -4.62
N ARG A 44 -9.77 -11.45 -5.12
CA ARG A 44 -9.97 -11.05 -6.51
C ARG A 44 -9.38 -9.68 -6.81
N GLY A 45 -9.52 -8.74 -5.88
CA GLY A 45 -8.95 -7.41 -5.99
C GLY A 45 -7.42 -7.43 -6.04
N SER A 46 -6.80 -8.31 -5.27
CA SER A 46 -5.35 -8.52 -5.30
C SER A 46 -4.87 -9.07 -6.65
N GLU A 47 -5.60 -10.02 -7.24
CA GLU A 47 -5.31 -10.53 -8.60
C GLU A 47 -5.44 -9.42 -9.65
N LEU A 48 -6.49 -8.61 -9.57
CA LEU A 48 -6.72 -7.47 -10.46
C LEU A 48 -5.62 -6.42 -10.30
N PHE A 49 -5.16 -6.14 -9.08
CA PHE A 49 -4.04 -5.24 -8.86
C PHE A 49 -2.74 -5.79 -9.45
N GLU A 50 -2.49 -7.10 -9.32
CA GLU A 50 -1.36 -7.75 -9.99
C GLU A 50 -1.45 -7.60 -11.52
N ASP A 51 -2.63 -7.73 -12.12
CA ASP A 51 -2.85 -7.41 -13.54
C ASP A 51 -2.55 -5.93 -13.85
N ILE A 52 -3.00 -4.99 -13.02
CA ILE A 52 -2.72 -3.55 -13.16
C ILE A 52 -1.22 -3.31 -13.20
N THR A 53 -0.43 -3.96 -12.35
CA THR A 53 1.03 -3.76 -12.33
C THR A 53 1.74 -4.12 -13.65
N ARG A 54 1.10 -4.93 -14.50
CA ARG A 54 1.61 -5.36 -15.80
C ARG A 54 1.13 -4.47 -16.96
N LEU A 55 0.16 -3.60 -16.74
CA LEU A 55 -0.36 -2.69 -17.77
C LEU A 55 0.71 -1.71 -18.25
N THR A 56 0.70 -1.39 -19.54
CA THR A 56 1.66 -0.46 -20.12
C THR A 56 1.48 0.95 -19.54
N GLU A 57 0.26 1.33 -19.25
CA GLU A 57 -0.16 2.61 -18.70
C GLU A 57 0.27 2.78 -17.23
N TYR A 58 0.21 1.71 -16.44
CA TYR A 58 0.58 1.71 -15.02
C TYR A 58 2.10 1.61 -14.85
N TYR A 59 2.77 2.75 -15.04
CA TYR A 59 4.22 2.85 -14.87
C TYR A 59 4.77 2.67 -13.45
N PRO A 60 4.05 2.95 -12.32
CA PRO A 60 4.69 3.04 -11.00
C PRO A 60 5.51 1.82 -10.62
N THR A 61 4.98 0.61 -10.85
CA THR A 61 5.68 -0.64 -10.53
C THR A 61 7.00 -0.78 -11.29
N ARG A 62 7.02 -0.49 -12.59
CA ARG A 62 8.25 -0.59 -13.40
C ARG A 62 9.25 0.51 -13.08
N ALA A 63 8.78 1.72 -12.80
CA ALA A 63 9.64 2.84 -12.42
C ALA A 63 10.30 2.60 -11.06
N GLU A 64 9.57 2.07 -10.08
CA GLU A 64 10.14 1.68 -8.79
C GLU A 64 11.14 0.52 -8.93
N ASP A 65 10.80 -0.51 -9.72
CA ASP A 65 11.70 -1.63 -10.00
C ASP A 65 13.02 -1.17 -10.62
N GLU A 66 12.96 -0.23 -11.58
CA GLU A 66 14.14 0.38 -12.20
C GLU A 66 15.07 1.04 -11.18
N VAL A 67 14.51 1.74 -10.19
CA VAL A 67 15.29 2.35 -9.11
C VAL A 67 15.93 1.29 -8.21
N LEU A 68 15.16 0.27 -7.82
CA LEU A 68 15.67 -0.81 -6.97
C LEU A 68 16.74 -1.62 -7.69
N ASP A 69 16.59 -1.90 -8.99
CA ASP A 69 17.58 -2.60 -9.81
C ASP A 69 18.92 -1.85 -9.84
N ARG A 70 18.90 -0.52 -9.92
CA ARG A 70 20.12 0.30 -9.92
C ARG A 70 20.74 0.51 -8.54
N HIS A 71 19.91 0.65 -7.51
CA HIS A 71 20.36 1.19 -6.21
C HIS A 71 20.20 0.25 -5.02
N ALA A 72 19.71 -0.98 -5.17
CA ALA A 72 19.62 -1.92 -4.06
C ALA A 72 20.97 -2.17 -3.35
N ALA A 73 22.07 -2.23 -4.11
CA ALA A 73 23.42 -2.36 -3.54
C ALA A 73 23.85 -1.11 -2.74
N ASP A 74 23.48 0.09 -3.20
CA ASP A 74 23.72 1.33 -2.45
C ASP A 74 22.89 1.37 -1.17
N ILE A 75 21.62 0.99 -1.24
CA ILE A 75 20.72 0.89 -0.07
C ILE A 75 21.30 -0.09 0.95
N ALA A 76 21.76 -1.26 0.52
CA ALA A 76 22.38 -2.25 1.40
C ALA A 76 23.64 -1.69 2.08
N ARG A 77 24.52 -1.03 1.33
CA ARG A 77 25.75 -0.40 1.87
C ARG A 77 25.48 0.75 2.83
N LEU A 78 24.48 1.59 2.54
CA LEU A 78 24.14 2.76 3.35
C LEU A 78 23.46 2.37 4.68
N THR A 79 22.73 1.26 4.69
CA THR A 79 21.94 0.83 5.84
C THR A 79 22.66 -0.22 6.68
N GLY A 80 23.43 -1.11 6.06
CA GLY A 80 24.02 -2.26 6.73
C GLY A 80 22.98 -3.13 7.45
N ALA A 81 21.72 -3.10 6.98
CA ALA A 81 20.60 -3.67 7.72
C ALA A 81 20.73 -5.19 7.85
N ASP A 82 20.47 -5.71 9.05
CA ASP A 82 20.36 -7.16 9.29
C ASP A 82 18.91 -7.65 9.15
N THR A 83 17.96 -6.72 9.25
CA THR A 83 16.53 -6.98 9.22
C THR A 83 15.86 -6.09 8.20
N LEU A 84 15.22 -6.70 7.20
CA LEU A 84 14.32 -6.01 6.29
C LEU A 84 12.88 -6.19 6.77
N VAL A 85 12.21 -5.11 7.14
CA VAL A 85 10.78 -5.07 7.43
C VAL A 85 10.07 -4.51 6.20
N GLU A 86 9.01 -5.15 5.72
CA GLU A 86 8.22 -4.61 4.60
C GLU A 86 6.77 -4.40 5.03
N LEU A 87 6.26 -3.18 4.87
CA LEU A 87 4.89 -2.81 5.19
C LEU A 87 4.01 -2.92 3.94
N GLY A 88 2.92 -3.70 4.01
CA GLY A 88 2.06 -3.97 2.85
C GLY A 88 2.80 -4.82 1.82
N SER A 89 3.38 -5.94 2.26
CA SER A 89 4.34 -6.72 1.48
C SER A 89 3.77 -7.39 0.22
N GLY A 90 2.45 -7.58 0.12
CA GLY A 90 1.80 -8.19 -1.03
C GLY A 90 2.46 -9.51 -1.45
N SER A 91 2.81 -9.63 -2.73
CA SER A 91 3.54 -10.79 -3.28
C SER A 91 5.06 -10.78 -3.01
N SER A 92 5.58 -9.72 -2.37
CA SER A 92 7.00 -9.46 -2.08
C SER A 92 7.93 -9.58 -3.30
N ALA A 93 7.40 -9.38 -4.50
CA ALA A 93 8.17 -9.56 -5.74
C ALA A 93 9.33 -8.56 -5.85
N LYS A 94 9.06 -7.28 -5.54
CA LYS A 94 10.03 -6.18 -5.59
C LYS A 94 11.09 -6.31 -4.50
N THR A 95 10.68 -6.79 -3.33
CA THR A 95 11.47 -6.97 -2.12
C THR A 95 12.64 -7.92 -2.32
N ARG A 96 12.52 -8.88 -3.26
CA ARG A 96 13.59 -9.82 -3.60
C ARG A 96 14.91 -9.12 -3.91
N ARG A 97 14.88 -7.96 -4.59
CA ARG A 97 16.09 -7.17 -4.91
C ARG A 97 16.79 -6.63 -3.67
N LEU A 98 16.03 -6.13 -2.70
CA LEU A 98 16.57 -5.65 -1.42
C LEU A 98 17.11 -6.82 -0.59
N LEU A 99 16.40 -7.95 -0.56
CA LEU A 99 16.86 -9.17 0.10
C LEU A 99 18.18 -9.66 -0.50
N ASP A 100 18.30 -9.67 -1.83
CA ASP A 100 19.50 -10.14 -2.53
C ASP A 100 20.68 -9.20 -2.30
N ALA A 101 20.47 -7.88 -2.35
CA ALA A 101 21.51 -6.90 -2.08
C ALA A 101 22.02 -6.97 -0.62
N LEU A 102 21.12 -7.05 0.37
CA LEU A 102 21.51 -7.19 1.78
C LEU A 102 22.18 -8.54 2.07
N THR A 103 21.78 -9.60 1.37
CA THR A 103 22.43 -10.92 1.46
C THR A 103 23.84 -10.87 0.87
N ALA A 104 24.00 -10.29 -0.33
CA ALA A 104 25.31 -10.12 -0.97
C ALA A 104 26.24 -9.20 -0.16
N HIS A 105 25.69 -8.21 0.53
CA HIS A 105 26.43 -7.36 1.48
C HIS A 105 26.83 -8.10 2.77
N GLY A 106 26.27 -9.29 3.03
CA GLY A 106 26.61 -10.16 4.16
C GLY A 106 25.89 -9.82 5.48
N THR A 107 25.01 -8.81 5.48
CA THR A 107 24.34 -8.30 6.68
C THR A 107 23.00 -8.99 6.95
N LEU A 108 22.24 -9.38 5.91
CA LEU A 108 20.88 -9.90 6.09
C LEU A 108 20.82 -11.14 6.99
N ARG A 109 19.89 -11.12 7.96
CA ARG A 109 19.57 -12.23 8.87
C ARG A 109 18.08 -12.51 8.92
N ARG A 110 17.25 -11.46 8.87
CA ARG A 110 15.80 -11.56 9.04
C ARG A 110 15.05 -10.77 7.98
N TYR A 111 13.97 -11.35 7.49
CA TYR A 111 12.92 -10.67 6.74
C TYR A 111 11.63 -10.70 7.55
N ALA A 112 10.96 -9.55 7.70
CA ALA A 112 9.77 -9.41 8.51
C ALA A 112 8.66 -8.70 7.71
N PRO A 113 7.93 -9.43 6.85
CA PRO A 113 6.80 -8.86 6.12
C PRO A 113 5.60 -8.62 7.04
N VAL A 114 4.92 -7.50 6.82
CA VAL A 114 3.67 -7.12 7.48
C VAL A 114 2.61 -6.93 6.41
N ASP A 115 1.49 -7.63 6.55
CA ASP A 115 0.37 -7.54 5.62
C ASP A 115 -0.95 -7.86 6.33
N VAL A 116 -2.06 -7.42 5.74
CA VAL A 116 -3.41 -7.77 6.20
C VAL A 116 -3.82 -9.17 5.72
N SER A 117 -3.20 -9.70 4.66
CA SER A 117 -3.51 -11.00 4.06
C SER A 117 -2.65 -12.14 4.63
N PRO A 118 -3.21 -13.05 5.44
CA PRO A 118 -2.47 -14.22 5.92
C PRO A 118 -2.02 -15.14 4.78
N ALA A 119 -2.85 -15.27 3.74
CA ALA A 119 -2.55 -16.13 2.59
C ALA A 119 -1.34 -15.62 1.81
N ALA A 120 -1.22 -14.30 1.59
CA ALA A 120 -0.06 -13.69 0.93
C ALA A 120 1.22 -13.93 1.74
N LEU A 121 1.17 -13.70 3.06
CA LEU A 121 2.32 -13.89 3.95
C LEU A 121 2.78 -15.36 4.02
N LEU A 122 1.83 -16.30 4.05
CA LEU A 122 2.14 -17.74 4.01
C LEU A 122 2.85 -18.11 2.71
N ALA A 123 2.25 -17.76 1.56
CA ALA A 123 2.81 -18.09 0.25
C ALA A 123 4.20 -17.46 0.03
N ALA A 124 4.36 -16.17 0.33
CA ALA A 124 5.62 -15.46 0.19
C ALA A 124 6.68 -16.00 1.17
N GLY A 125 6.32 -16.24 2.43
CA GLY A 125 7.24 -16.72 3.45
C GLY A 125 7.78 -18.12 3.16
N GLU A 126 6.92 -19.04 2.73
CA GLU A 126 7.34 -20.40 2.34
C GLU A 126 8.21 -20.41 1.09
N ALA A 127 7.90 -19.56 0.10
CA ALA A 127 8.74 -19.40 -1.09
C ALA A 127 10.13 -18.86 -0.72
N LEU A 128 10.20 -17.78 0.06
CA LEU A 128 11.47 -17.17 0.46
C LEU A 128 12.35 -18.09 1.30
N CYS A 129 11.77 -18.84 2.23
CA CYS A 129 12.52 -19.82 3.03
C CYS A 129 13.12 -20.95 2.19
N ARG A 130 12.45 -21.32 1.09
CA ARG A 130 12.92 -22.32 0.12
C ARG A 130 14.05 -21.76 -0.75
N ASP A 131 13.86 -20.55 -1.26
CA ASP A 131 14.78 -19.92 -2.21
C ASP A 131 16.05 -19.37 -1.55
N ARG A 132 16.00 -19.03 -0.25
CA ARG A 132 17.11 -18.41 0.50
C ARG A 132 17.48 -19.22 1.75
N PRO A 133 18.33 -20.25 1.61
CA PRO A 133 18.83 -21.02 2.75
C PRO A 133 19.55 -20.11 3.75
N GLY A 134 19.09 -20.08 5.00
CA GLY A 134 19.65 -19.25 6.07
C GLY A 134 18.85 -17.99 6.41
N LEU A 135 17.96 -17.53 5.52
CA LEU A 135 17.05 -16.44 5.85
C LEU A 135 16.00 -16.91 6.87
N ARG A 136 15.78 -16.09 7.91
CA ARG A 136 14.63 -16.23 8.82
C ARG A 136 13.52 -15.29 8.36
N VAL A 137 12.31 -15.81 8.23
CA VAL A 137 11.12 -15.03 7.86
C VAL A 137 10.18 -14.96 9.05
N ALA A 138 9.95 -13.75 9.57
CA ALA A 138 9.07 -13.49 10.70
C ALA A 138 7.88 -12.62 10.23
N ALA A 139 6.87 -13.26 9.65
CA ALA A 139 5.70 -12.59 9.11
C ALA A 139 4.70 -12.18 10.20
N THR A 140 4.04 -11.04 10.00
CA THR A 140 3.01 -10.53 10.92
C THR A 140 1.75 -10.14 10.15
N VAL A 141 0.61 -10.74 10.52
CA VAL A 141 -0.71 -10.31 10.07
C VAL A 141 -1.14 -9.10 10.91
N ALA A 142 -1.13 -7.90 10.32
CA ALA A 142 -1.51 -6.65 10.99
C ALA A 142 -2.03 -5.60 9.99
N ASP A 143 -2.90 -4.72 10.47
CA ASP A 143 -3.32 -3.50 9.77
C ASP A 143 -2.41 -2.35 10.23
N PHE A 144 -1.45 -1.97 9.39
CA PHE A 144 -0.46 -0.92 9.72
C PHE A 144 -1.10 0.47 9.87
N GLU A 145 -2.33 0.68 9.40
CA GLU A 145 -3.06 1.92 9.63
C GLU A 145 -3.70 1.98 11.02
N ALA A 146 -3.98 0.82 11.61
CA ALA A 146 -4.51 0.70 12.98
C ALA A 146 -3.38 0.66 14.01
N GLU A 147 -2.36 -0.16 13.77
CA GLU A 147 -1.22 -0.33 14.66
C GLU A 147 0.04 -0.66 13.86
N LEU A 148 1.07 0.19 13.99
CA LEU A 148 2.37 -0.10 13.41
C LEU A 148 3.12 -1.10 14.29
N VAL A 149 3.19 -2.35 13.85
CA VAL A 149 3.92 -3.42 14.54
C VAL A 149 5.25 -3.68 13.82
N LEU A 150 6.35 -3.32 14.47
CA LEU A 150 7.69 -3.68 14.00
C LEU A 150 8.24 -4.84 14.83
N PRO A 151 9.03 -5.75 14.25
CA PRO A 151 9.72 -6.77 15.03
C PRO A 151 10.73 -6.13 15.99
N GLU A 152 10.94 -6.79 17.12
CA GLU A 152 12.02 -6.47 18.04
C GLU A 152 13.38 -6.51 17.31
N PRO A 153 14.30 -5.58 17.62
CA PRO A 153 15.63 -5.57 17.04
C PRO A 153 16.36 -6.91 17.23
N SER A 154 17.01 -7.43 16.19
CA SER A 154 17.83 -8.65 16.27
C SER A 154 19.29 -8.40 16.66
N GLY A 155 19.62 -7.16 17.07
CA GLY A 155 20.96 -6.73 17.43
C GLY A 155 21.67 -5.89 16.34
N GLY A 156 21.13 -5.84 15.12
CA GLY A 156 21.55 -4.95 14.04
C GLY A 156 20.46 -3.97 13.58
N PRO A 157 20.78 -3.09 12.60
CA PRO A 157 19.85 -2.11 12.08
C PRO A 157 18.69 -2.73 11.29
N ARG A 158 17.50 -2.14 11.44
CA ARG A 158 16.32 -2.46 10.65
C ARG A 158 16.16 -1.48 9.49
N LEU A 159 15.90 -2.01 8.30
CA LEU A 159 15.40 -1.27 7.15
C LEU A 159 13.89 -1.50 7.04
N VAL A 160 13.09 -0.47 7.27
CA VAL A 160 11.64 -0.51 7.03
C VAL A 160 11.37 -0.03 5.62
N ALA A 161 10.95 -0.93 4.75
CA ALA A 161 10.53 -0.64 3.39
C ALA A 161 9.01 -0.40 3.33
N PHE A 162 8.60 0.73 2.77
CA PHE A 162 7.22 1.02 2.42
C PHE A 162 7.17 1.47 0.96
N LEU A 163 6.88 0.51 0.08
CA LEU A 163 7.06 0.62 -1.37
C LEU A 163 5.72 0.83 -2.10
N GLY A 164 5.78 0.99 -3.42
CA GLY A 164 4.62 1.10 -4.30
C GLY A 164 3.90 2.43 -4.25
N SER A 165 4.41 3.41 -3.50
CA SER A 165 3.74 4.68 -3.21
C SER A 165 2.41 4.51 -2.45
N THR A 166 2.25 3.40 -1.72
CA THR A 166 1.08 3.15 -0.84
C THR A 166 0.91 4.23 0.23
N ILE A 167 2.00 4.90 0.62
CA ILE A 167 1.96 6.10 1.49
C ILE A 167 1.06 7.22 0.93
N GLY A 168 0.91 7.28 -0.41
CA GLY A 168 0.03 8.21 -1.09
C GLY A 168 -1.46 7.93 -0.88
N ASN A 169 -1.81 6.73 -0.41
CA ASN A 169 -3.19 6.38 -0.09
C ASN A 169 -3.65 6.92 1.27
N LEU A 170 -2.71 7.42 2.08
CA LEU A 170 -3.00 8.03 3.36
C LEU A 170 -3.25 9.54 3.20
N PRO A 171 -4.40 10.06 3.66
CA PRO A 171 -4.62 11.50 3.76
C PRO A 171 -3.52 12.18 4.60
N PRO A 172 -3.23 13.47 4.40
CA PRO A 172 -2.09 14.15 5.04
C PRO A 172 -2.01 13.96 6.57
N ALA A 173 -3.14 14.05 7.28
CA ALA A 173 -3.18 13.84 8.73
C ALA A 173 -2.81 12.40 9.14
N ARG A 174 -3.30 11.39 8.39
CA ARG A 174 -3.00 9.98 8.61
C ARG A 174 -1.56 9.65 8.26
N ARG A 175 -1.06 10.17 7.13
CA ARG A 175 0.34 10.04 6.70
C ARG A 175 1.30 10.64 7.73
N SER A 176 0.96 11.82 8.24
CA SER A 176 1.69 12.47 9.33
C SER A 176 1.70 11.64 10.61
N ALA A 177 0.56 11.08 11.02
CA ALA A 177 0.48 10.20 12.19
C ALA A 177 1.28 8.90 11.99
N PHE A 178 1.26 8.33 10.79
CA PHE A 178 2.07 7.18 10.41
C PHE A 178 3.57 7.47 10.56
N PHE A 179 4.06 8.60 10.04
CA PHE A 179 5.46 8.99 10.22
C PHE A 179 5.80 9.22 11.71
N SER A 180 4.91 9.81 12.51
CA SER A 180 5.13 9.93 13.96
C SER A 180 5.27 8.56 14.65
N ALA A 181 4.37 7.62 14.33
CA ALA A 181 4.42 6.27 14.89
C ALA A 181 5.69 5.53 14.46
N LEU A 182 6.08 5.66 13.20
CA LEU A 182 7.31 5.08 12.68
C LEU A 182 8.55 5.68 13.35
N ARG A 183 8.60 7.00 13.53
CA ARG A 183 9.71 7.66 14.25
C ARG A 183 9.85 7.13 15.67
N ALA A 184 8.74 6.93 16.37
CA ALA A 184 8.73 6.40 17.73
C ALA A 184 9.19 4.92 17.79
N ALA A 185 8.92 4.16 16.73
CA ALA A 185 9.28 2.76 16.64
C ALA A 185 10.74 2.51 16.19
N LEU A 186 11.39 3.48 15.54
CA LEU A 186 12.75 3.34 14.99
C LEU A 186 13.83 3.89 15.93
N GLY A 187 14.90 3.09 16.10
CA GLY A 187 16.06 3.42 16.92
C GLY A 187 17.22 4.02 16.12
N GLY A 188 18.30 4.36 16.82
CA GLY A 188 19.53 4.84 16.18
C GLY A 188 20.16 3.78 15.28
N GLY A 189 20.29 4.09 13.98
CA GLY A 189 20.83 3.19 12.96
C GLY A 189 19.76 2.57 12.06
N ASP A 190 18.50 2.52 12.49
CA ASP A 190 17.40 2.09 11.63
C ASP A 190 17.15 3.10 10.49
N ALA A 191 16.52 2.64 9.41
CA ALA A 191 16.18 3.49 8.28
C ALA A 191 14.80 3.15 7.69
N LEU A 192 14.17 4.17 7.11
CA LEU A 192 12.99 4.06 6.27
C LEU A 192 13.41 4.12 4.79
N LEU A 193 13.01 3.13 4.01
CA LEU A 193 13.03 3.15 2.55
C LEU A 193 11.61 3.39 2.04
N LEU A 194 11.35 4.56 1.48
CA LEU A 194 10.01 4.97 1.06
C LEU A 194 9.94 5.10 -0.46
N GLY A 195 9.02 4.38 -1.08
CA GLY A 195 8.61 4.58 -2.47
C GLY A 195 7.57 5.69 -2.57
N ALA A 196 7.75 6.64 -3.48
CA ALA A 196 6.85 7.77 -3.66
C ALA A 196 6.70 8.13 -5.14
N ASP A 197 5.47 8.06 -5.64
CA ASP A 197 5.13 8.46 -7.00
C ASP A 197 5.09 9.99 -7.10
N LEU A 198 5.79 10.56 -8.08
CA LEU A 198 6.02 12.00 -8.16
C LEU A 198 4.93 12.76 -8.92
N VAL A 199 4.82 14.06 -8.70
CA VAL A 199 3.96 14.91 -9.55
C VAL A 199 4.55 14.96 -10.97
N LYS A 200 3.69 14.80 -11.98
CA LYS A 200 4.06 14.78 -13.40
C LYS A 200 2.85 15.16 -14.27
N ASP A 201 2.99 15.04 -15.59
CA ASP A 201 1.89 15.27 -16.54
C ASP A 201 0.60 14.54 -16.10
N PRO A 202 -0.50 15.28 -15.83
CA PRO A 202 -1.78 14.70 -15.45
C PRO A 202 -2.31 13.67 -16.45
N ALA A 203 -2.00 13.79 -17.74
CA ALA A 203 -2.42 12.82 -18.74
C ALA A 203 -1.75 11.45 -18.54
N VAL A 204 -0.50 11.42 -18.07
CA VAL A 204 0.20 10.18 -17.71
C VAL A 204 -0.41 9.58 -16.44
N LEU A 205 -0.71 10.42 -15.45
CA LEU A 205 -1.34 9.99 -14.21
C LEU A 205 -2.73 9.42 -14.47
N LEU A 206 -3.59 10.12 -15.20
CA LEU A 206 -4.95 9.66 -15.50
C LEU A 206 -4.94 8.33 -16.26
N ARG A 207 -4.10 8.17 -17.29
CA ARG A 207 -4.01 6.89 -18.02
C ARG A 207 -3.57 5.73 -17.15
N ALA A 208 -2.71 5.97 -16.16
CA ALA A 208 -2.29 4.91 -15.23
C ALA A 208 -3.46 4.37 -14.39
N TYR A 209 -4.48 5.18 -14.12
CA TYR A 209 -5.64 4.80 -13.30
C TYR A 209 -6.94 4.61 -14.10
N ASP A 210 -6.91 4.82 -15.41
CA ASP A 210 -8.04 4.64 -16.33
C ASP A 210 -7.52 3.99 -17.62
N ASP A 211 -7.05 2.75 -17.48
CA ASP A 211 -6.48 1.99 -18.59
C ASP A 211 -7.56 1.63 -19.62
N PRO A 212 -7.22 1.60 -20.92
CA PRO A 212 -8.19 1.33 -21.99
C PRO A 212 -8.70 -0.12 -22.00
N HIS A 213 -8.06 -1.02 -21.23
CA HIS A 213 -8.45 -2.42 -21.11
C HIS A 213 -9.53 -2.64 -20.04
N GLY A 214 -9.83 -1.61 -19.24
CA GLY A 214 -10.85 -1.65 -18.20
C GLY A 214 -10.47 -2.46 -16.97
N VAL A 215 -9.19 -2.79 -16.78
CA VAL A 215 -8.73 -3.61 -15.64
C VAL A 215 -8.83 -2.80 -14.35
N THR A 216 -8.42 -1.53 -14.35
CA THR A 216 -8.54 -0.62 -13.19
C THR A 216 -10.00 -0.28 -12.90
N ALA A 217 -10.83 -0.21 -13.94
CA ALA A 217 -12.28 -0.05 -13.77
C ALA A 217 -12.92 -1.26 -13.07
N GLU A 218 -12.49 -2.47 -13.41
CA GLU A 218 -12.93 -3.69 -12.74
C GLU A 218 -12.39 -3.80 -11.32
N PHE A 219 -11.12 -3.47 -11.09
CA PHE A 219 -10.52 -3.38 -9.76
C PHE A 219 -11.30 -2.41 -8.86
N ASN A 220 -11.67 -1.23 -9.38
CA ASN A 220 -12.47 -0.28 -8.61
C ASN A 220 -13.85 -0.84 -8.26
N ARG A 221 -14.55 -1.43 -9.23
CA ARG A 221 -15.90 -2.00 -9.02
C ARG A 221 -15.88 -3.24 -8.14
N ASN A 222 -14.76 -3.94 -8.03
CA ASN A 222 -14.61 -5.12 -7.18
C ASN A 222 -14.98 -4.85 -5.72
N VAL A 223 -14.77 -3.63 -5.20
CA VAL A 223 -15.22 -3.30 -3.84
C VAL A 223 -16.72 -3.50 -3.66
N LEU A 224 -17.54 -3.23 -4.69
CA LEU A 224 -18.99 -3.44 -4.63
C LEU A 224 -19.34 -4.93 -4.63
N HIS A 225 -18.61 -5.75 -5.40
CA HIS A 225 -18.76 -7.21 -5.37
C HIS A 225 -18.37 -7.79 -4.00
N MET A 226 -17.31 -7.27 -3.40
CA MET A 226 -16.88 -7.62 -2.05
C MET A 226 -17.97 -7.25 -1.04
N LEU A 227 -18.51 -6.03 -1.07
CA LEU A 227 -19.59 -5.61 -0.15
C LEU A 227 -20.86 -6.47 -0.31
N ASN A 228 -21.23 -6.85 -1.54
CA ASN A 228 -22.35 -7.76 -1.78
C ASN A 228 -22.14 -9.13 -1.13
N ARG A 229 -20.89 -9.63 -1.16
CA ARG A 229 -20.54 -10.92 -0.57
C ARG A 229 -20.46 -10.86 0.96
N GLU A 230 -19.70 -9.90 1.50
CA GLU A 230 -19.40 -9.82 2.94
C GLU A 230 -20.55 -9.22 3.76
N LEU A 231 -21.30 -8.28 3.19
CA LEU A 231 -22.37 -7.56 3.88
C LEU A 231 -23.76 -7.85 3.32
N HIS A 232 -23.92 -8.89 2.49
CA HIS A 232 -25.19 -9.21 1.82
C HIS A 232 -25.83 -7.98 1.15
N ALA A 233 -24.99 -7.06 0.66
CA ALA A 233 -25.45 -5.87 -0.01
C ALA A 233 -26.01 -6.21 -1.40
N ASP A 234 -26.80 -5.30 -1.96
CA ASP A 234 -27.44 -5.46 -3.27
C ASP A 234 -26.97 -4.41 -4.30
N PHE A 235 -25.71 -3.97 -4.21
CA PHE A 235 -25.13 -3.14 -5.27
C PHE A 235 -25.27 -3.85 -6.61
N ALA A 236 -25.61 -3.09 -7.66
CA ALA A 236 -25.48 -3.54 -9.05
C ALA A 236 -24.19 -2.92 -9.63
N PRO A 237 -23.03 -3.60 -9.64
CA PRO A 237 -21.76 -2.94 -9.98
C PRO A 237 -21.71 -2.42 -11.42
N GLY A 238 -22.48 -3.03 -12.34
CA GLY A 238 -22.67 -2.52 -13.69
C GLY A 238 -23.33 -1.13 -13.78
N SER A 239 -24.08 -0.74 -12.75
CA SER A 239 -24.71 0.58 -12.63
C SER A 239 -23.74 1.67 -12.16
N PHE A 240 -22.48 1.35 -11.86
CA PHE A 240 -21.46 2.31 -11.46
C PHE A 240 -20.35 2.39 -12.51
N ALA A 241 -20.11 3.59 -13.03
CA ALA A 241 -19.01 3.87 -13.94
C ALA A 241 -17.75 4.19 -13.15
N HIS A 242 -16.63 3.54 -13.50
CA HIS A 242 -15.31 3.96 -13.01
C HIS A 242 -14.99 5.36 -13.52
N ARG A 243 -14.34 6.16 -12.68
CA ARG A 243 -13.79 7.47 -13.05
C ARG A 243 -12.48 7.73 -12.28
N ALA A 244 -11.40 7.95 -13.01
CA ALA A 244 -10.18 8.53 -12.46
C ALA A 244 -10.23 10.07 -12.58
N VAL A 245 -9.81 10.77 -11.52
CA VAL A 245 -9.77 12.23 -11.48
C VAL A 245 -8.40 12.67 -10.98
N TRP A 246 -7.80 13.66 -11.66
CA TRP A 246 -6.64 14.37 -11.14
C TRP A 246 -7.14 15.62 -10.40
N ASP A 247 -6.91 15.66 -9.09
CA ASP A 247 -7.09 16.86 -8.27
C ASP A 247 -5.76 17.63 -8.26
N ALA A 248 -5.73 18.74 -9.00
CA ALA A 248 -4.54 19.58 -9.13
C ALA A 248 -4.22 20.40 -7.88
N GLU A 249 -5.21 20.67 -7.02
CA GLU A 249 -5.01 21.43 -5.79
C GLU A 249 -4.40 20.53 -4.71
N ALA A 250 -4.93 19.32 -4.56
CA ALA A 250 -4.41 18.32 -3.62
C ALA A 250 -3.21 17.51 -4.18
N GLU A 251 -2.89 17.66 -5.47
CA GLU A 251 -1.88 16.89 -6.20
C GLU A 251 -2.06 15.36 -6.05
N GLN A 252 -3.29 14.88 -6.25
CA GLN A 252 -3.62 13.46 -6.09
C GLN A 252 -4.51 12.93 -7.22
N ILE A 253 -4.37 11.64 -7.51
CA ILE A 253 -5.40 10.91 -8.25
C ILE A 253 -6.50 10.49 -7.28
N GLU A 254 -7.74 10.52 -7.74
CA GLU A 254 -8.86 9.89 -7.07
C GLU A 254 -9.50 8.86 -7.98
N MET A 255 -9.79 7.68 -7.43
CA MET A 255 -10.67 6.72 -8.06
C MET A 255 -12.08 6.89 -7.49
N ARG A 256 -13.06 6.97 -8.39
CA ARG A 256 -14.46 7.15 -8.04
C ARG A 256 -15.34 6.15 -8.79
N LEU A 257 -16.47 5.80 -8.20
CA LEU A 257 -17.56 5.05 -8.80
C LEU A 257 -18.77 5.97 -8.92
N ARG A 258 -19.16 6.29 -10.14
CA ARG A 258 -20.27 7.19 -10.45
C ARG A 258 -21.52 6.41 -10.80
N ALA A 259 -22.61 6.60 -10.05
CA ALA A 259 -23.89 5.99 -10.35
C ALA A 259 -24.39 6.47 -11.72
N ARG A 260 -24.82 5.52 -12.59
CA ARG A 260 -25.35 5.80 -13.94
C ARG A 260 -26.83 6.15 -13.95
N THR A 261 -27.52 5.83 -12.87
CA THR A 261 -28.92 6.10 -12.60
C THR A 261 -29.09 6.17 -11.08
N ALA A 262 -30.18 6.75 -10.58
CA ALA A 262 -30.47 6.71 -9.15
C ALA A 262 -30.61 5.26 -8.66
N GLN A 263 -30.02 4.92 -7.51
CA GLN A 263 -30.05 3.58 -6.91
C GLN A 263 -30.33 3.70 -5.41
N THR A 264 -31.00 2.70 -4.84
CA THR A 264 -31.05 2.49 -3.40
C THR A 264 -30.39 1.15 -3.11
N VAL A 265 -29.38 1.16 -2.25
CA VAL A 265 -28.59 -0.03 -1.89
C VAL A 265 -28.84 -0.36 -0.43
N LYS A 266 -29.18 -1.61 -0.16
CA LYS A 266 -29.43 -2.16 1.18
C LYS A 266 -28.21 -2.93 1.64
N LEU A 267 -27.87 -2.77 2.92
CA LEU A 267 -26.79 -3.49 3.60
C LEU A 267 -27.38 -4.12 4.89
N PRO A 268 -28.04 -5.29 4.80
CA PRO A 268 -28.82 -5.86 5.90
C PRO A 268 -28.05 -6.06 7.23
N PRO A 269 -26.79 -6.55 7.25
CA PRO A 269 -26.00 -6.69 8.48
C PRO A 269 -25.72 -5.37 9.20
N LEU A 270 -25.89 -4.24 8.52
CA LEU A 270 -25.72 -2.90 9.08
C LEU A 270 -27.04 -2.21 9.43
N ASP A 271 -28.19 -2.80 9.11
CA ASP A 271 -29.52 -2.17 9.10
C ASP A 271 -29.50 -0.81 8.38
N LEU A 272 -28.87 -0.79 7.20
CA LEU A 272 -28.58 0.43 6.46
C LEU A 272 -29.16 0.37 5.05
N SER A 273 -29.78 1.47 4.62
CA SER A 273 -30.17 1.72 3.24
C SER A 273 -29.54 3.04 2.79
N VAL A 274 -28.84 3.03 1.66
CA VAL A 274 -28.10 4.18 1.14
C VAL A 274 -28.61 4.51 -0.25
N ASP A 275 -29.03 5.76 -0.44
CA ASP A 275 -29.43 6.27 -1.74
C ASP A 275 -28.24 6.89 -2.47
N PHE A 276 -28.17 6.61 -3.77
CA PHE A 276 -27.30 7.27 -4.74
C PHE A 276 -28.19 8.01 -5.74
N ALA A 277 -28.01 9.31 -5.87
CA ALA A 277 -28.64 10.07 -6.95
C ALA A 277 -28.01 9.72 -8.31
N ASP A 278 -28.72 10.02 -9.41
CA ASP A 278 -28.13 9.90 -10.75
C ASP A 278 -26.88 10.78 -10.86
N GLY A 279 -25.77 10.16 -11.28
CA GLY A 279 -24.48 10.81 -11.39
C GLY A 279 -23.74 11.05 -10.07
N GLU A 280 -24.26 10.62 -8.91
CA GLU A 280 -23.57 10.71 -7.63
C GLU A 280 -22.32 9.82 -7.60
N GLU A 281 -21.26 10.31 -6.95
CA GLU A 281 -19.95 9.64 -6.91
C GLU A 281 -19.62 9.11 -5.51
N LEU A 282 -19.13 7.88 -5.48
CA LEU A 282 -18.47 7.25 -4.35
C LEU A 282 -16.95 7.29 -4.58
N ARG A 283 -16.18 7.96 -3.72
CA ARG A 283 -14.71 7.92 -3.81
C ARG A 283 -14.18 6.67 -3.12
N THR A 284 -13.39 5.88 -3.81
CA THR A 284 -12.89 4.57 -3.35
C THR A 284 -11.40 4.55 -3.07
N GLU A 285 -10.64 5.47 -3.67
CA GLU A 285 -9.21 5.62 -3.40
C GLU A 285 -8.77 7.07 -3.64
N THR A 286 -7.78 7.50 -2.88
CA THR A 286 -6.93 8.65 -3.19
C THR A 286 -5.50 8.15 -3.35
N SER A 287 -4.74 8.68 -4.29
CA SER A 287 -3.32 8.39 -4.46
C SER A 287 -2.57 9.70 -4.66
N ALA A 288 -2.07 10.25 -3.54
CA ALA A 288 -1.27 11.47 -3.53
C ALA A 288 0.03 11.29 -4.30
N LYS A 289 0.41 12.33 -5.04
CA LYS A 289 1.67 12.42 -5.77
C LYS A 289 2.57 13.44 -5.09
N PHE A 290 3.87 13.18 -5.10
CA PHE A 290 4.80 13.87 -4.23
C PHE A 290 5.75 14.78 -4.99
N ARG A 291 6.13 15.87 -4.34
CA ARG A 291 7.27 16.69 -4.74
C ARG A 291 8.39 16.48 -3.73
N ARG A 292 9.65 16.45 -4.20
CA ARG A 292 10.82 16.21 -3.35
C ARG A 292 10.88 17.14 -2.14
N ALA A 293 10.71 18.44 -2.35
CA ALA A 293 10.75 19.43 -1.28
C ALA A 293 9.64 19.20 -0.24
N GLY A 294 8.40 18.95 -0.68
CA GLY A 294 7.26 18.71 0.20
C GLY A 294 7.43 17.44 1.04
N LEU A 295 7.75 16.31 0.41
CA LEU A 295 7.92 15.04 1.14
C LEU A 295 9.11 15.07 2.10
N THR A 296 10.21 15.74 1.71
CA THR A 296 11.37 15.94 2.60
C THR A 296 10.99 16.78 3.82
N ALA A 297 10.18 17.83 3.64
CA ALA A 297 9.69 18.65 4.74
C ALA A 297 8.71 17.89 5.65
N GLU A 298 7.82 17.07 5.09
CA GLU A 298 6.91 16.21 5.87
C GLU A 298 7.69 15.23 6.76
N LEU A 299 8.72 14.58 6.21
CA LEU A 299 9.60 13.68 6.95
C LEU A 299 10.39 14.42 8.04
N ALA A 300 11.01 15.55 7.72
CA ALA A 300 11.77 16.36 8.67
C ALA A 300 10.92 16.84 9.86
N HIS A 301 9.67 17.24 9.60
CA HIS A 301 8.73 17.63 10.67
C HIS A 301 8.39 16.48 11.63
N ARG A 302 8.65 15.24 11.22
CA ARG A 302 8.47 14.02 12.02
C ARG A 302 9.79 13.40 12.48
N GLY A 303 10.87 14.16 12.43
CA GLY A 303 12.18 13.76 12.97
C GLY A 303 12.93 12.76 12.08
N PHE A 304 12.74 12.86 10.77
CA PHE A 304 13.48 12.08 9.78
C PHE A 304 14.33 12.98 8.87
N GLY A 305 15.63 12.66 8.79
CA GLY A 305 16.54 13.23 7.81
C GLY A 305 16.61 12.38 6.54
N VAL A 306 16.33 12.96 5.37
CA VAL A 306 16.50 12.28 4.08
C VAL A 306 17.99 12.17 3.73
N ARG A 307 18.52 10.95 3.63
CA ARG A 307 19.94 10.66 3.35
C ARG A 307 20.21 10.41 1.89
N ALA A 308 19.25 9.84 1.18
CA ALA A 308 19.36 9.57 -0.25
C ALA A 308 18.00 9.71 -0.93
N TRP A 309 18.04 10.07 -2.21
CA TRP A 309 16.88 10.23 -3.07
C TRP A 309 17.25 9.75 -4.46
N TRP A 310 16.68 8.64 -4.88
CA TRP A 310 16.89 8.05 -6.20
C TRP A 310 15.59 8.12 -6.99
N THR A 311 15.69 8.28 -8.31
CA THR A 311 14.54 8.29 -9.21
C THR A 311 14.77 7.37 -10.40
N ASP A 312 13.69 6.98 -11.09
CA ASP A 312 13.82 6.38 -12.42
C ASP A 312 14.39 7.42 -13.40
N GLU A 313 14.85 6.96 -14.57
CA GLU A 313 15.46 7.79 -15.63
C GLU A 313 14.55 8.93 -16.09
N ARG A 314 13.23 8.75 -15.94
CA ARG A 314 12.22 9.73 -16.34
C ARG A 314 11.72 10.58 -15.17
N GLU A 315 12.32 10.48 -13.99
CA GLU A 315 11.97 11.24 -12.78
C GLU A 315 10.48 11.15 -12.42
N ARG A 316 9.88 9.97 -12.64
CA ARG A 316 8.47 9.69 -12.40
C ARG A 316 8.22 9.15 -11.01
N PHE A 317 9.14 8.36 -10.48
CA PHE A 317 9.01 7.69 -9.20
C PHE A 317 10.30 7.87 -8.41
N ALA A 318 10.18 8.11 -7.10
CA ALA A 318 11.31 8.18 -6.20
C ALA A 318 11.32 7.00 -5.24
N VAL A 319 12.52 6.49 -4.97
CA VAL A 319 12.81 5.71 -3.76
C VAL A 319 13.76 6.56 -2.93
N LEU A 320 13.36 6.88 -1.70
CA LEU A 320 14.18 7.68 -0.78
C LEU A 320 14.54 6.87 0.45
N LEU A 321 15.73 7.17 0.99
CA LEU A 321 16.20 6.64 2.27
C LEU A 321 16.17 7.76 3.30
N ALA A 322 15.43 7.57 4.38
CA ALA A 322 15.37 8.49 5.51
C ALA A 322 15.80 7.78 6.80
N VAL A 323 16.44 8.52 7.70
CA VAL A 323 16.89 8.01 9.00
C VAL A 323 16.30 8.85 10.12
N PRO A 324 16.01 8.27 11.30
CA PRO A 324 15.67 9.07 12.48
C PRO A 324 16.78 10.08 12.80
N ASP A 325 16.41 11.35 12.98
CA ASP A 325 17.29 12.40 13.53
C ASP A 325 17.52 12.24 15.04
#